data_AF-A0A914FAW0-F1
#
_entry.id   AF-A0A914FAW0-F1
#
_cell.length_a   1.000
_cell.length_b   1.000
_cell.length_c   1.000
_cell.angle_alpha   90.00
_cell.angle_beta   90.00
_cell.angle_gamma   90.00
#
_symmetry.space_group_name_H-M   'P 1'
#
loop_
_entity.id
_entity.type
_entity.pdbx_description
1 polymer ?
#
loop_
_entity_poly.entity_id
_entity_poly.type
_entity_poly.pdbx_seq_one_letter_code
_entity_poly.pdbx_strand_id
1 'polypeptide(L)'
;MLSITFISIYLISSTSAQLQSGIGGGPQNYNPGGLGLGGINPDQNAQLFTGTGNNPFYGVNLVPFGPEAGDHKVSPGFLTSGQTINLHMYFPYYGGFYNYTTLSVNGYMAFATVLDQGPTINVGPDSTDWPRQQDPAMIAPYLCKQQIPQTGGPALKSGVYFRVIMRQSMFGRGSNSNINVDQASMAGSSFFGNRFDKCPGTADNYIRCDSQSDYFLDEMMRWLQEGVAGATAFRADAAVVVTWLNTASAVSNRADFDNGELATYQVIWLTDQPGRLSYVILNYDKLGFDAADVRMNSRNGRCQALFNGGNHTGLVPVDPTFLYKNTPKVLAQRSGVPHMVRGRYMFRVDDVVRP
;
A
#
# COMPACT_ATOMS: atom_id res chain seq x y z
N MET A 1 -32.94 -6.51 -56.71
CA MET A 1 -31.59 -6.00 -56.41
C MET A 1 -31.69 -5.14 -55.15
N LEU A 2 -30.76 -5.35 -54.22
CA LEU A 2 -30.82 -4.91 -52.82
C LEU A 2 -31.02 -3.39 -52.67
N SER A 3 -31.90 -3.01 -51.75
CA SER A 3 -32.10 -1.64 -51.27
C SER A 3 -31.27 -1.41 -50.01
N ILE A 4 -30.54 -0.30 -50.00
CA ILE A 4 -29.59 0.14 -48.97
C ILE A 4 -30.34 0.80 -47.81
N THR A 5 -30.03 0.41 -46.57
CA THR A 5 -30.51 1.07 -45.34
C THR A 5 -29.33 1.68 -44.60
N PHE A 6 -29.26 3.01 -44.54
CA PHE A 6 -28.36 3.76 -43.67
C PHE A 6 -29.11 4.18 -42.40
N ILE A 7 -28.56 3.83 -41.23
CA ILE A 7 -29.04 4.28 -39.91
C ILE A 7 -28.10 5.40 -39.44
N SER A 8 -28.64 6.62 -39.28
CA SER A 8 -27.97 7.76 -38.67
C SER A 8 -28.16 7.76 -37.15
N ILE A 9 -27.07 7.90 -36.39
CA ILE A 9 -27.08 8.12 -34.95
C ILE A 9 -26.68 9.57 -34.66
N TYR A 10 -27.46 10.23 -33.81
CA TYR A 10 -27.39 11.63 -33.43
C TYR A 10 -26.14 11.99 -32.59
N LEU A 11 -25.51 13.11 -32.94
CA LEU A 11 -24.57 13.88 -32.12
C LEU A 11 -25.31 15.07 -31.52
N ILE A 12 -25.28 15.24 -30.20
CA ILE A 12 -25.78 16.44 -29.51
C ILE A 12 -24.57 17.33 -29.18
N SER A 13 -24.53 18.52 -29.78
CA SER A 13 -23.59 19.60 -29.50
C SER A 13 -24.16 20.55 -28.44
N SER A 14 -23.30 21.01 -27.53
CA SER A 14 -23.62 22.01 -26.51
C SER A 14 -23.27 23.42 -26.98
N THR A 15 -24.18 24.35 -26.69
CA THR A 15 -24.20 25.77 -27.09
C THR A 15 -23.34 26.65 -26.19
N SER A 16 -22.64 27.61 -26.80
CA SER A 16 -21.99 28.76 -26.16
C SER A 16 -22.93 29.97 -26.12
N ALA A 17 -22.87 30.77 -25.04
CA ALA A 17 -23.58 32.05 -24.94
C ALA A 17 -22.63 33.16 -24.48
N GLN A 18 -22.75 34.30 -25.16
CA GLN A 18 -21.92 35.50 -25.08
C GLN A 18 -22.29 36.40 -23.89
N LEU A 19 -21.29 37.13 -23.36
CA LEU A 19 -21.44 38.18 -22.34
C LEU A 19 -21.51 39.57 -22.99
N GLN A 20 -22.46 40.41 -22.55
CA GLN A 20 -22.52 41.84 -22.89
C GLN A 20 -22.70 42.68 -21.61
N SER A 21 -22.10 43.87 -21.61
CA SER A 21 -21.80 44.78 -20.50
C SER A 21 -22.92 45.76 -20.13
N GLY A 22 -22.91 46.26 -18.89
CA GLY A 22 -23.72 47.40 -18.42
C GLY A 22 -23.42 47.82 -16.97
N ILE A 23 -23.41 49.14 -16.71
CA ILE A 23 -22.80 49.87 -15.58
C ILE A 23 -23.86 50.37 -14.57
N GLY A 24 -23.54 50.40 -13.26
CA GLY A 24 -23.88 51.51 -12.34
C GLY A 24 -24.84 51.26 -11.16
N GLY A 25 -24.38 51.61 -9.93
CA GLY A 25 -25.22 52.07 -8.79
C GLY A 25 -25.35 51.12 -7.58
N GLY A 26 -24.90 51.55 -6.39
CA GLY A 26 -25.28 50.96 -5.08
C GLY A 26 -26.19 51.89 -4.27
N PRO A 27 -26.43 51.67 -2.96
CA PRO A 27 -26.74 50.42 -2.26
C PRO A 27 -28.14 50.47 -1.61
N GLN A 28 -28.90 49.36 -1.62
CA GLN A 28 -30.10 49.22 -0.80
C GLN A 28 -30.19 47.80 -0.23
N ASN A 29 -30.31 47.74 1.09
CA ASN A 29 -30.42 46.56 1.92
C ASN A 29 -31.88 46.11 1.94
N TYR A 30 -32.20 44.97 1.31
CA TYR A 30 -33.47 44.28 1.51
C TYR A 30 -33.25 42.78 1.32
N ASN A 31 -33.27 42.05 2.43
CA ASN A 31 -33.29 40.59 2.44
C ASN A 31 -34.74 40.14 2.65
N PRO A 32 -35.32 39.39 1.71
CA PRO A 32 -36.20 38.30 2.09
C PRO A 32 -35.75 37.00 1.42
N GLY A 33 -35.74 35.93 2.22
CA GLY A 33 -35.27 34.61 1.81
C GLY A 33 -35.86 34.11 0.51
N GLY A 34 -34.99 33.54 -0.31
CA GLY A 34 -35.33 32.86 -1.56
C GLY A 34 -34.21 31.89 -1.90
N LEU A 35 -34.58 30.62 -2.00
CA LEU A 35 -33.76 29.44 -2.27
C LEU A 35 -32.83 29.66 -3.47
N GLY A 36 -31.53 29.76 -3.22
CA GLY A 36 -30.48 29.86 -4.24
C GLY A 36 -29.56 28.66 -4.18
N LEU A 37 -29.52 27.88 -5.26
CA LEU A 37 -28.51 26.87 -5.57
C LEU A 37 -27.13 27.55 -5.59
N GLY A 38 -26.45 27.54 -4.45
CA GLY A 38 -25.11 28.10 -4.27
C GLY A 38 -24.04 27.14 -4.79
N GLY A 39 -23.15 27.67 -5.61
CA GLY A 39 -22.00 26.97 -6.16
C GLY A 39 -21.13 26.31 -5.11
N ILE A 40 -20.61 25.14 -5.47
CA ILE A 40 -19.66 24.37 -4.69
C ILE A 40 -18.33 25.15 -4.67
N ASN A 41 -18.08 25.87 -3.58
CA ASN A 41 -16.74 26.25 -3.17
C ASN A 41 -15.97 24.96 -2.84
N PRO A 42 -14.84 24.64 -3.49
CA PRO A 42 -14.11 23.40 -3.22
C PRO A 42 -13.31 23.42 -1.90
N ASP A 43 -13.54 24.40 -1.02
CA ASP A 43 -12.61 24.71 0.07
C ASP A 43 -13.24 24.75 1.48
N GLN A 44 -14.40 24.12 1.68
CA GLN A 44 -14.95 23.97 3.04
C GLN A 44 -15.44 22.55 3.33
N ASN A 45 -14.75 21.96 4.32
CA ASN A 45 -15.14 20.78 5.08
C ASN A 45 -15.02 19.43 4.35
N ALA A 46 -13.82 19.10 3.88
CA ALA A 46 -13.36 17.73 4.12
C ALA A 46 -13.30 17.55 5.64
N GLN A 47 -14.27 16.85 6.23
CA GLN A 47 -14.14 16.40 7.61
C GLN A 47 -12.82 15.63 7.69
N LEU A 48 -11.82 16.23 8.36
CA LEU A 48 -10.59 15.54 8.72
C LEU A 48 -11.02 14.38 9.59
N PHE A 49 -11.07 13.19 9.02
CA PHE A 49 -11.28 11.99 9.80
C PHE A 49 -10.06 11.79 10.70
N THR A 50 -10.21 12.15 11.97
CA THR A 50 -9.25 11.83 13.02
C THR A 50 -9.51 10.39 13.42
N GLY A 51 -8.93 9.44 12.68
CA GLY A 51 -8.76 8.09 13.22
C GLY A 51 -8.14 8.20 14.61
N THR A 52 -8.62 7.42 15.58
CA THR A 52 -8.07 7.45 16.93
C THR A 52 -6.72 6.72 16.95
N GLY A 53 -5.70 7.37 16.40
CA GLY A 53 -4.31 6.94 16.54
C GLY A 53 -3.71 7.60 17.77
N ASN A 54 -3.33 6.81 18.78
CA ASN A 54 -2.63 7.29 19.96
C ASN A 54 -1.11 7.48 19.73
N ASN A 55 -0.62 7.30 18.50
CA ASN A 55 0.80 7.40 18.21
C ASN A 55 1.19 8.86 17.87
N PRO A 56 2.02 9.53 18.69
CA PRO A 56 2.44 10.91 18.43
C PRO A 56 3.43 11.04 17.26
N PHE A 57 3.87 9.93 16.66
CA PHE A 57 4.96 9.90 15.68
C PHE A 57 4.52 9.65 14.23
N TYR A 58 3.30 9.16 13.99
CA TYR A 58 2.80 8.87 12.66
C TYR A 58 1.27 8.99 12.58
N GLY A 59 0.77 9.15 11.35
CA GLY A 59 -0.66 9.33 11.09
C GLY A 59 -1.52 8.15 11.53
N VAL A 60 -2.80 8.48 11.74
CA VAL A 60 -3.86 7.59 12.25
C VAL A 60 -4.21 6.43 11.31
N ASN A 61 -3.61 6.40 10.12
CA ASN A 61 -3.93 5.45 9.05
C ASN A 61 -2.99 4.24 8.98
N LEU A 62 -1.81 4.30 9.61
CA LEU A 62 -0.87 3.19 9.68
C LEU A 62 -1.27 2.21 10.80
N VAL A 63 -1.09 0.91 10.58
CA VAL A 63 -1.15 -0.05 11.70
C VAL A 63 0.09 0.10 12.58
N PRO A 64 0.04 -0.29 13.87
CA PRO A 64 1.21 -0.31 14.73
C PRO A 64 2.38 -1.06 14.07
N PHE A 65 3.56 -0.47 14.10
CA PHE A 65 4.78 -0.99 13.51
C PHE A 65 5.99 -0.62 14.38
N GLY A 66 7.14 -1.19 14.09
CA GLY A 66 8.38 -0.97 14.85
C GLY A 66 8.69 -2.08 15.86
N PRO A 67 9.83 -2.00 16.58
CA PRO A 67 10.25 -3.02 17.53
C PRO A 67 9.21 -3.33 18.61
N GLU A 68 8.46 -2.31 19.05
CA GLU A 68 7.37 -2.43 20.02
C GLU A 68 6.19 -3.28 19.51
N ALA A 69 6.00 -3.33 18.19
CA ALA A 69 4.97 -4.12 17.54
C ALA A 69 5.54 -5.44 16.98
N GLY A 70 6.78 -5.78 17.35
CA GLY A 70 7.47 -7.01 16.95
C GLY A 70 8.14 -6.96 15.56
N ASP A 71 8.28 -5.77 14.96
CA ASP A 71 8.89 -5.65 13.63
C ASP A 71 10.42 -5.72 13.69
N HIS A 72 10.99 -6.30 12.65
CA HIS A 72 12.41 -6.30 12.38
C HIS A 72 12.75 -5.23 11.36
N LYS A 73 13.92 -4.61 11.53
CA LYS A 73 14.44 -3.62 10.60
C LYS A 73 15.27 -4.32 9.52
N VAL A 74 15.06 -3.98 8.26
CA VAL A 74 15.91 -4.42 7.16
C VAL A 74 17.35 -3.97 7.43
N SER A 75 18.28 -4.90 7.30
CA SER A 75 19.70 -4.62 7.57
C SER A 75 20.24 -3.57 6.59
N PRO A 76 21.07 -2.62 7.04
CA PRO A 76 21.58 -1.54 6.19
C PRO A 76 22.26 -2.00 4.90
N GLY A 77 23.00 -3.12 4.95
CA GLY A 77 23.68 -3.68 3.78
C GLY A 77 22.77 -4.27 2.70
N PHE A 78 21.50 -4.49 3.00
CA PHE A 78 20.52 -5.06 2.07
C PHE A 78 19.41 -4.08 1.69
N LEU A 79 19.51 -2.80 2.08
CA LEU A 79 18.46 -1.82 1.79
C LEU A 79 18.22 -1.64 0.30
N THR A 80 19.27 -1.46 -0.49
CA THR A 80 19.15 -1.19 -1.93
C THR A 80 18.86 -2.46 -2.73
N SER A 81 19.72 -3.48 -2.59
CA SER A 81 19.58 -4.79 -3.27
C SER A 81 18.34 -5.57 -2.83
N GLY A 82 17.86 -5.29 -1.63
CA GLY A 82 16.72 -5.91 -1.00
C GLY A 82 17.11 -7.06 -0.07
N GLN A 83 16.39 -7.19 1.04
CA GLN A 83 16.50 -8.32 1.95
C GLN A 83 15.40 -9.33 1.65
N THR A 84 15.79 -10.56 1.33
CA THR A 84 14.83 -11.66 1.14
C THR A 84 14.46 -12.27 2.48
N ILE A 85 13.15 -12.41 2.70
CA ILE A 85 12.57 -13.03 3.90
C ILE A 85 11.67 -14.21 3.50
N ASN A 86 11.55 -15.20 4.37
CA ASN A 86 10.64 -16.33 4.19
C ASN A 86 9.27 -15.97 4.79
N LEU A 87 8.20 -16.30 4.08
CA LEU A 87 6.82 -16.02 4.51
C LEU A 87 6.22 -17.17 5.33
N HIS A 88 6.84 -18.36 5.31
CA HIS A 88 6.41 -19.59 5.99
C HIS A 88 4.97 -20.03 5.66
N MET A 89 4.41 -19.43 4.62
CA MET A 89 3.12 -19.72 4.02
C MET A 89 3.14 -19.23 2.56
N TYR A 90 2.29 -19.81 1.71
CA TYR A 90 2.11 -19.32 0.35
C TYR A 90 1.13 -18.15 0.31
N PHE A 91 1.56 -17.08 -0.36
CA PHE A 91 0.76 -15.92 -0.67
C PHE A 91 0.48 -15.88 -2.18
N PRO A 92 -0.79 -16.02 -2.59
CA PRO A 92 -1.20 -15.90 -3.99
C PRO A 92 -1.00 -14.49 -4.53
N TYR A 93 -0.43 -14.37 -5.73
CA TYR A 93 -0.29 -13.09 -6.44
C TYR A 93 -0.15 -13.31 -7.95
N TYR A 94 -1.03 -12.70 -8.74
CA TYR A 94 -1.11 -12.89 -10.21
C TYR A 94 -1.05 -14.37 -10.66
N GLY A 95 -1.78 -15.24 -9.96
CA GLY A 95 -1.83 -16.69 -10.19
C GLY A 95 -0.58 -17.46 -9.71
N GLY A 96 0.46 -16.76 -9.24
CA GLY A 96 1.64 -17.35 -8.63
C GLY A 96 1.46 -17.59 -7.13
N PHE A 97 2.24 -18.53 -6.58
CA PHE A 97 2.27 -18.85 -5.15
C PHE A 97 3.65 -18.55 -4.58
N TYR A 98 3.76 -17.49 -3.77
CA TYR A 98 5.06 -17.04 -3.24
C TYR A 98 5.18 -17.36 -1.75
N ASN A 99 6.28 -18.00 -1.37
CA ASN A 99 6.66 -18.28 0.02
C ASN A 99 7.83 -17.41 0.50
N TYR A 100 8.23 -16.42 -0.30
CA TYR A 100 9.28 -15.47 0.04
C TYR A 100 8.96 -14.10 -0.56
N THR A 101 9.63 -13.08 -0.05
CA THR A 101 9.62 -11.76 -0.67
C THR A 101 10.93 -11.03 -0.42
N THR A 102 11.33 -10.20 -1.37
CA THR A 102 12.49 -9.32 -1.26
C THR A 102 12.01 -7.90 -0.97
N LEU A 103 12.44 -7.36 0.18
CA LEU A 103 12.08 -6.02 0.66
C LEU A 103 13.19 -5.03 0.31
N SER A 104 12.89 -4.00 -0.50
CA SER A 104 13.86 -2.97 -0.86
C SER A 104 13.46 -1.60 -0.31
N VAL A 105 14.44 -0.75 0.00
CA VAL A 105 14.24 0.67 0.31
C VAL A 105 13.55 1.41 -0.83
N ASN A 106 13.66 0.92 -2.06
CA ASN A 106 13.06 1.49 -3.28
C ASN A 106 11.53 1.35 -3.35
N GLY A 107 10.89 1.00 -2.23
CA GLY A 107 9.43 1.02 -2.06
C GLY A 107 8.69 -0.12 -2.76
N TYR A 108 9.28 -1.31 -2.76
CA TYR A 108 8.65 -2.51 -3.31
C TYR A 108 8.92 -3.76 -2.47
N MET A 109 8.00 -4.72 -2.61
CA MET A 109 8.12 -6.13 -2.26
C MET A 109 8.16 -6.92 -3.56
N ALA A 110 9.29 -7.57 -3.88
CA ALA A 110 9.45 -8.33 -5.11
C ALA A 110 9.49 -9.84 -4.87
N PHE A 111 9.14 -10.59 -5.89
CA PHE A 111 9.14 -12.06 -5.89
C PHE A 111 10.05 -12.66 -6.97
N ALA A 112 10.91 -11.82 -7.51
CA ALA A 112 11.94 -12.14 -8.49
C ALA A 112 13.05 -11.09 -8.39
N THR A 113 14.17 -11.34 -9.05
CA THR A 113 15.28 -10.38 -9.13
C THR A 113 14.83 -9.10 -9.81
N VAL A 114 15.05 -7.96 -9.16
CA VAL A 114 14.76 -6.65 -9.72
C VAL A 114 16.03 -6.07 -10.32
N LEU A 115 15.97 -5.73 -11.61
CA LEU A 115 17.03 -4.99 -12.27
C LEU A 115 16.89 -3.52 -11.92
N ASP A 116 17.85 -3.02 -11.15
CA ASP A 116 17.86 -1.65 -10.66
C ASP A 116 18.96 -0.81 -11.37
N GLN A 117 19.45 -1.31 -12.51
CA GLN A 117 20.46 -0.66 -13.34
C GLN A 117 19.84 0.49 -14.12
N GLY A 118 19.91 1.69 -13.56
CA GLY A 118 19.44 2.91 -14.22
C GLY A 118 18.85 3.92 -13.25
N PRO A 119 18.45 5.09 -13.79
CA PRO A 119 17.79 6.12 -13.00
C PRO A 119 16.37 5.70 -12.59
N THR A 120 15.66 4.94 -13.42
CA THR A 120 14.32 4.38 -13.15
C THR A 120 14.40 2.89 -12.91
N ILE A 121 13.48 2.38 -12.08
CA ILE A 121 13.19 0.94 -12.01
C ILE A 121 12.06 0.68 -13.00
N ASN A 122 12.35 -0.01 -14.08
CA ASN A 122 11.40 -0.28 -15.16
C ASN A 122 10.68 -1.60 -14.91
N VAL A 123 9.36 -1.60 -15.03
CA VAL A 123 8.49 -2.77 -14.81
C VAL A 123 7.32 -2.78 -15.78
N GLY A 124 6.83 -3.96 -16.11
CA GLY A 124 5.66 -4.17 -16.94
C GLY A 124 5.94 -4.09 -18.45
N PRO A 125 4.90 -4.33 -19.26
CA PRO A 125 5.01 -4.55 -20.70
C PRO A 125 5.45 -3.32 -21.49
N ASP A 126 5.11 -2.12 -21.03
CA ASP A 126 5.44 -0.88 -21.75
C ASP A 126 6.90 -0.44 -21.56
N SER A 127 7.58 -0.97 -20.53
CA SER A 127 8.90 -0.48 -20.10
C SER A 127 9.99 -1.55 -20.08
N THR A 128 9.67 -2.81 -20.38
CA THR A 128 10.61 -3.94 -20.39
C THR A 128 10.44 -4.80 -21.64
N ASP A 129 11.52 -5.36 -22.17
CA ASP A 129 11.52 -6.28 -23.34
C ASP A 129 11.61 -7.74 -22.88
N TRP A 130 10.56 -8.28 -22.24
CA TRP A 130 10.53 -9.67 -21.81
C TRP A 130 10.42 -10.62 -23.02
N PRO A 131 11.19 -11.74 -23.09
CA PRO A 131 12.04 -12.33 -22.05
C PRO A 131 13.52 -11.90 -22.09
N ARG A 132 13.92 -10.95 -22.95
CA ARG A 132 15.32 -10.50 -23.03
C ARG A 132 15.72 -9.69 -21.79
N GLN A 133 14.79 -8.90 -21.27
CA GLN A 133 14.91 -8.18 -20.01
C GLN A 133 13.96 -8.81 -18.99
N GLN A 134 14.44 -8.91 -17.74
CA GLN A 134 13.62 -9.41 -16.64
C GLN A 134 12.49 -8.44 -16.32
N ASP A 135 11.29 -8.97 -16.15
CA ASP A 135 10.11 -8.23 -15.67
C ASP A 135 9.64 -8.86 -14.34
N PRO A 136 10.10 -8.34 -13.19
CA PRO A 136 9.85 -8.96 -11.89
C PRO A 136 8.42 -8.73 -11.39
N ALA A 137 7.80 -9.80 -10.89
CA ALA A 137 6.56 -9.71 -10.13
C ALA A 137 6.81 -8.95 -8.81
N MET A 138 6.01 -7.92 -8.53
CA MET A 138 6.16 -7.11 -7.33
C MET A 138 4.90 -6.34 -6.93
N ILE A 139 4.76 -6.12 -5.63
CA ILE A 139 3.86 -5.14 -5.03
C ILE A 139 4.68 -3.89 -4.74
N ALA A 140 4.35 -2.78 -5.39
CA ALA A 140 5.13 -1.56 -5.28
C ALA A 140 4.25 -0.40 -4.79
N PRO A 141 4.08 -0.22 -3.46
CA PRO A 141 3.35 0.92 -2.92
C PRO A 141 3.93 2.25 -3.39
N TYR A 142 5.25 2.33 -3.59
CA TYR A 142 5.92 3.56 -3.98
C TYR A 142 7.27 3.27 -4.64
N LEU A 143 7.25 2.80 -5.88
CA LEU A 143 8.41 2.39 -6.69
C LEU A 143 9.24 3.58 -7.15
N CYS A 144 10.42 3.80 -6.56
CA CYS A 144 11.46 4.65 -7.12
C CYS A 144 12.79 4.48 -6.36
N LYS A 145 13.86 5.08 -6.88
CA LYS A 145 15.15 5.11 -6.20
C LYS A 145 15.05 5.95 -4.93
N GLN A 146 15.17 5.29 -3.79
CA GLN A 146 15.02 5.88 -2.47
C GLN A 146 16.26 5.65 -1.61
N GLN A 147 16.41 6.46 -0.58
CA GLN A 147 17.43 6.32 0.44
C GLN A 147 16.84 6.52 1.84
N ILE A 148 17.55 5.97 2.82
CA ILE A 148 17.29 6.24 4.23
C ILE A 148 18.19 7.41 4.66
N PRO A 149 17.63 8.51 5.20
CA PRO A 149 18.42 9.59 5.77
C PRO A 149 19.37 9.05 6.85
N GLN A 150 20.67 9.37 6.72
CA GLN A 150 21.72 8.89 7.63
C GLN A 150 22.06 9.89 8.75
N THR A 151 21.66 11.16 8.61
CA THR A 151 22.02 12.23 9.54
C THR A 151 20.80 13.05 9.95
N GLY A 152 20.84 13.59 11.17
CA GLY A 152 19.83 14.48 11.76
C GLY A 152 18.64 13.78 12.42
N GLY A 153 17.66 14.58 12.85
CA GLY A 153 16.51 14.11 13.65
C GLY A 153 15.72 12.95 13.04
N PRO A 154 15.35 13.00 11.74
CA PRO A 154 14.61 11.91 11.08
C PRO A 154 15.40 10.60 10.95
N ALA A 155 16.74 10.64 10.94
CA ALA A 155 17.59 9.46 10.73
C ALA A 155 17.51 8.43 11.86
N LEU A 156 17.21 8.88 13.09
CA LEU A 156 17.04 7.99 14.24
C LEU A 156 15.76 7.14 14.13
N LYS A 157 14.80 7.60 13.34
CA LYS A 157 13.49 6.97 13.13
C LYS A 157 13.23 6.80 11.63
N SER A 158 14.19 6.22 10.92
CA SER A 158 14.06 5.90 9.50
C SER A 158 14.45 4.44 9.27
N GLY A 159 13.74 3.76 8.37
CA GLY A 159 13.88 2.32 8.23
C GLY A 159 12.84 1.68 7.34
N VAL A 160 13.16 0.48 6.88
CA VAL A 160 12.16 -0.47 6.40
C VAL A 160 11.94 -1.49 7.52
N TYR A 161 10.73 -1.55 8.04
CA TYR A 161 10.33 -2.43 9.13
C TYR A 161 9.39 -3.49 8.59
N PHE A 162 9.51 -4.72 9.08
CA PHE A 162 8.64 -5.81 8.63
C PHE A 162 8.35 -6.82 9.71
N ARG A 163 7.20 -7.49 9.59
CA ARG A 163 6.87 -8.71 10.33
C ARG A 163 5.98 -9.61 9.51
N VAL A 164 6.00 -10.89 9.85
CA VAL A 164 5.05 -11.89 9.36
C VAL A 164 4.14 -12.29 10.51
N ILE A 165 2.85 -12.35 10.25
CA ILE A 165 1.80 -12.64 11.22
C ILE A 165 1.09 -13.90 10.74
N MET A 166 0.92 -14.87 11.61
CA MET A 166 0.18 -16.10 11.32
C MET A 166 -0.81 -16.38 12.44
N ARG A 167 -1.97 -16.89 12.07
CA ARG A 167 -3.04 -17.23 13.02
C ARG A 167 -2.63 -18.43 13.87
N GLN A 168 -2.92 -18.40 15.17
CA GLN A 168 -2.57 -19.48 16.08
C GLN A 168 -3.18 -20.83 15.66
N SER A 169 -4.39 -20.79 15.08
CA SER A 169 -5.09 -22.00 14.64
C SER A 169 -4.37 -22.79 13.55
N MET A 170 -3.44 -22.17 12.82
CA MET A 170 -2.66 -22.84 11.77
C MET A 170 -1.70 -23.91 12.32
N PHE A 171 -1.25 -23.75 13.56
CA PHE A 171 -0.30 -24.65 14.21
C PHE A 171 -0.98 -25.75 15.05
N GLY A 172 -2.31 -25.82 14.98
CA GLY A 172 -3.13 -26.81 15.67
C GLY A 172 -3.44 -26.44 17.14
N ARG A 173 -4.68 -26.71 17.56
CA ARG A 173 -4.91 -27.16 18.93
C ARG A 173 -4.34 -28.57 18.98
N GLY A 174 -3.33 -28.83 19.82
CA GLY A 174 -2.71 -30.15 19.97
C GLY A 174 -3.76 -31.24 20.01
N SER A 175 -3.93 -31.92 18.87
CA SER A 175 -4.81 -33.07 18.73
C SER A 175 -3.95 -34.28 19.06
N ASN A 176 -3.87 -34.63 20.35
CA ASN A 176 -3.42 -35.93 20.87
C ASN A 176 -2.36 -36.69 20.06
N SER A 177 -1.30 -36.02 19.65
CA SER A 177 -0.13 -36.66 19.07
C SER A 177 1.00 -36.53 20.08
N ASN A 178 1.33 -37.67 20.69
CA ASN A 178 2.45 -37.90 21.60
C ASN A 178 3.78 -37.71 20.85
N ILE A 179 4.05 -36.51 20.33
CA ILE A 179 5.35 -36.18 19.76
C ILE A 179 6.18 -35.60 20.89
N ASN A 180 7.03 -36.48 21.41
CA ASN A 180 8.16 -36.15 22.25
C ASN A 180 9.12 -35.27 21.43
N VAL A 181 8.85 -33.97 21.36
CA VAL A 181 9.81 -32.97 20.86
C VAL A 181 10.55 -32.45 22.06
N ASP A 182 11.69 -33.09 22.32
CA ASP A 182 12.75 -32.53 23.14
C ASP A 182 13.00 -31.07 22.73
N GLN A 183 13.14 -30.21 23.74
CA GLN A 183 13.51 -28.79 23.66
C GLN A 183 12.36 -27.76 23.66
N ALA A 184 11.76 -27.63 24.85
CA ALA A 184 11.54 -26.36 25.56
C ALA A 184 11.04 -25.14 24.75
N SER A 185 9.71 -25.02 24.61
CA SER A 185 9.02 -23.78 24.98
C SER A 185 7.60 -24.11 25.44
N MET A 186 7.35 -23.82 26.70
CA MET A 186 6.12 -23.96 27.49
C MET A 186 4.84 -24.17 26.67
N ALA A 187 4.41 -25.43 26.52
CA ALA A 187 3.04 -25.76 26.19
C ALA A 187 2.15 -25.37 27.37
N GLY A 188 1.69 -24.12 27.39
CA GLY A 188 0.70 -23.63 28.34
C GLY A 188 -0.58 -24.46 28.20
N SER A 189 -1.07 -24.97 29.34
CA SER A 189 -2.31 -25.73 29.45
C SER A 189 -3.47 -25.05 28.71
N SER A 190 -4.26 -25.79 27.94
CA SER A 190 -5.45 -25.35 27.17
C SER A 190 -6.53 -24.59 27.97
N PHE A 191 -6.41 -24.52 29.30
CA PHE A 191 -7.26 -23.72 30.19
C PHE A 191 -6.87 -22.22 30.21
N PHE A 192 -5.60 -21.89 29.94
CA PHE A 192 -5.09 -20.54 29.76
C PHE A 192 -4.47 -20.49 28.35
N GLY A 193 -5.21 -20.00 27.36
CA GLY A 193 -4.91 -20.14 25.92
C GLY A 193 -3.42 -20.18 25.53
N ASN A 194 -3.07 -21.10 24.64
CA ASN A 194 -1.68 -21.36 24.19
C ASN A 194 -0.98 -20.05 23.80
N ARG A 195 -0.04 -19.61 24.64
CA ARG A 195 0.87 -18.51 24.34
C ARG A 195 2.11 -19.13 23.70
N PHE A 196 2.17 -19.10 22.38
CA PHE A 196 3.41 -19.38 21.68
C PHE A 196 4.25 -18.10 21.67
N ASP A 197 5.33 -18.06 22.44
CA ASP A 197 6.31 -16.96 22.37
C ASP A 197 7.06 -16.97 21.01
N LYS A 198 7.10 -18.12 20.34
CA LYS A 198 7.62 -18.32 18.98
C LYS A 198 6.76 -19.32 18.21
N CYS A 199 6.60 -19.12 16.91
CA CYS A 199 5.77 -20.01 16.10
C CYS A 199 6.40 -21.39 15.93
N PRO A 200 5.63 -22.48 16.16
CA PRO A 200 6.13 -23.82 15.98
C PRO A 200 6.68 -24.02 14.56
N GLY A 201 7.88 -24.59 14.45
CA GLY A 201 8.52 -24.88 13.17
C GLY A 201 9.18 -23.70 12.47
N THR A 202 9.21 -22.50 13.08
CA THR A 202 9.88 -21.33 12.52
C THR A 202 11.07 -20.91 13.38
N ALA A 203 12.27 -20.82 12.79
CA ALA A 203 13.47 -20.36 13.48
C ALA A 203 13.56 -18.82 13.57
N ASP A 204 12.80 -18.13 12.72
CA ASP A 204 12.86 -16.69 12.52
C ASP A 204 12.08 -15.91 13.58
N ASN A 205 12.70 -14.86 14.12
CA ASN A 205 12.10 -14.04 15.18
C ASN A 205 11.16 -12.93 14.65
N TYR A 206 11.04 -12.75 13.32
CA TYR A 206 10.16 -11.77 12.70
C TYR A 206 8.73 -12.29 12.46
N ILE A 207 8.45 -13.50 12.95
CA ILE A 207 7.19 -14.20 12.77
C ILE A 207 6.44 -14.23 14.10
N ARG A 208 5.15 -13.89 14.04
CA ARG A 208 4.27 -13.75 15.21
C ARG A 208 3.02 -14.59 15.05
N CYS A 209 2.70 -15.39 16.06
CA CYS A 209 1.46 -16.18 16.16
C CYS A 209 1.00 -16.26 17.62
N ASP A 210 0.96 -15.09 18.25
CA ASP A 210 0.39 -14.91 19.58
C ASP A 210 -1.08 -14.49 19.45
N SER A 211 -1.75 -14.20 20.57
CA SER A 211 -3.13 -13.72 20.53
C SER A 211 -3.26 -12.34 19.88
N GLN A 212 -2.23 -11.49 19.89
CA GLN A 212 -2.25 -10.20 19.22
C GLN A 212 -2.23 -10.37 17.71
N SER A 213 -1.55 -11.40 17.19
CA SER A 213 -1.62 -11.79 15.78
C SER A 213 -3.06 -12.09 15.34
N ASP A 214 -3.80 -12.86 16.14
CA ASP A 214 -5.19 -13.20 15.82
C ASP A 214 -6.09 -11.96 15.80
N TYR A 215 -5.98 -11.09 16.82
CA TYR A 215 -6.72 -9.82 16.85
C TYR A 215 -6.36 -8.91 15.66
N PHE A 216 -5.09 -8.84 15.29
CA PHE A 216 -4.64 -8.06 14.14
C PHE A 216 -5.27 -8.59 12.85
N LEU A 217 -5.23 -9.90 12.62
CA LEU A 217 -5.82 -10.52 11.42
C LEU A 217 -7.33 -10.30 11.38
N ASP A 218 -8.02 -10.41 12.51
CA ASP A 218 -9.46 -10.15 12.63
C ASP A 218 -9.81 -8.68 12.33
N GLU A 219 -8.99 -7.72 12.76
CA GLU A 219 -9.15 -6.32 12.41
C GLU A 219 -8.96 -6.08 10.90
N MET A 220 -7.92 -6.66 10.29
CA MET A 220 -7.68 -6.51 8.85
C MET A 220 -8.79 -7.17 8.02
N MET A 221 -9.33 -8.31 8.46
CA MET A 221 -10.49 -8.93 7.81
C MET A 221 -11.69 -8.01 7.83
N ARG A 222 -12.02 -7.43 9.00
CA ARG A 222 -13.14 -6.48 9.11
C ARG A 222 -12.96 -5.30 8.16
N TRP A 223 -11.75 -4.76 8.07
CA TRP A 223 -11.44 -3.69 7.14
C TRP A 223 -11.67 -4.07 5.68
N LEU A 224 -11.23 -5.27 5.27
CA LEU A 224 -11.47 -5.76 3.90
C LEU A 224 -12.96 -5.99 3.63
N GLN A 225 -13.71 -6.51 4.59
CA GLN A 225 -15.15 -6.75 4.45
C GLN A 225 -15.95 -5.45 4.28
N GLU A 226 -15.52 -4.38 4.95
CA GLU A 226 -16.10 -3.04 4.81
C GLU A 226 -15.64 -2.34 3.52
N GLY A 227 -14.37 -2.51 3.13
CA GLY A 227 -13.72 -1.74 2.07
C GLY A 227 -13.71 -2.38 0.67
N VAL A 228 -13.81 -3.70 0.54
CA VAL A 228 -13.65 -4.43 -0.73
C VAL A 228 -14.87 -5.29 -1.05
N ALA A 229 -15.42 -5.10 -2.24
CA ALA A 229 -16.55 -5.90 -2.72
C ALA A 229 -16.16 -7.38 -2.88
N GLY A 230 -16.90 -8.28 -2.24
CA GLY A 230 -16.67 -9.72 -2.30
C GLY A 230 -15.65 -10.27 -1.30
N ALA A 231 -15.13 -9.44 -0.39
CA ALA A 231 -14.24 -9.88 0.69
C ALA A 231 -14.96 -10.54 1.88
N THR A 232 -16.30 -10.64 1.86
CA THR A 232 -17.11 -11.20 2.97
C THR A 232 -16.78 -12.64 3.33
N ALA A 233 -16.35 -13.45 2.35
CA ALA A 233 -15.94 -14.83 2.56
C ALA A 233 -14.44 -14.99 2.87
N PHE A 234 -13.67 -13.89 2.89
CA PHE A 234 -12.24 -13.95 3.14
C PHE A 234 -11.95 -14.18 4.62
N ARG A 235 -11.07 -15.16 4.89
CA ARG A 235 -10.53 -15.44 6.21
C ARG A 235 -9.02 -15.27 6.19
N ALA A 236 -8.51 -14.21 6.80
CA ALA A 236 -7.07 -13.98 6.90
C ALA A 236 -6.46 -14.96 7.91
N ASP A 237 -5.54 -15.79 7.43
CA ASP A 237 -4.77 -16.73 8.26
C ASP A 237 -3.30 -16.31 8.37
N ALA A 238 -2.78 -15.58 7.38
CA ALA A 238 -1.48 -14.93 7.50
C ALA A 238 -1.46 -13.53 6.87
N ALA A 239 -0.52 -12.71 7.34
CA ALA A 239 -0.24 -11.41 6.79
C ALA A 239 1.25 -11.07 6.85
N VAL A 240 1.72 -10.29 5.89
CA VAL A 240 3.03 -9.63 5.93
C VAL A 240 2.79 -8.15 6.02
N VAL A 241 3.39 -7.51 7.03
CA VAL A 241 3.35 -6.04 7.19
C VAL A 241 4.73 -5.51 6.87
N VAL A 242 4.81 -4.52 5.99
CA VAL A 242 6.06 -3.82 5.66
C VAL A 242 5.81 -2.32 5.73
N THR A 243 6.64 -1.61 6.49
CA THR A 243 6.53 -0.16 6.68
C THR A 243 7.83 0.50 6.24
N TRP A 244 7.74 1.42 5.28
CA TRP A 244 8.81 2.35 4.93
C TRP A 244 8.60 3.60 5.75
N LEU A 245 9.50 3.86 6.68
CA LEU A 245 9.44 5.00 7.59
C LEU A 245 10.48 6.04 7.19
N ASN A 246 10.03 7.26 6.93
CA ASN A 246 10.89 8.42 6.65
C ASN A 246 11.94 8.13 5.56
N THR A 247 11.53 7.50 4.46
CA THR A 247 12.38 7.34 3.28
C THR A 247 12.39 8.63 2.47
N ALA A 248 13.42 8.81 1.65
CA ALA A 248 13.56 9.99 0.82
C ALA A 248 14.00 9.61 -0.59
N SER A 249 13.85 10.53 -1.55
CA SER A 249 14.38 10.34 -2.91
C SER A 249 15.90 10.13 -2.88
N ALA A 250 16.47 9.31 -3.76
CA ALA A 250 17.92 9.08 -3.80
C ALA A 250 18.75 10.35 -4.13
N VAL A 251 18.15 11.42 -4.66
CA VAL A 251 18.80 12.73 -4.90
C VAL A 251 18.59 13.76 -3.80
N SER A 252 17.80 13.42 -2.78
CA SER A 252 17.52 14.34 -1.68
C SER A 252 18.77 14.66 -0.87
N ASN A 253 18.87 15.92 -0.46
CA ASN A 253 19.94 16.45 0.38
C ASN A 253 19.42 16.75 1.78
N ARG A 254 20.32 17.20 2.67
CA ARG A 254 19.99 17.55 4.05
C ARG A 254 18.85 18.57 4.17
N ALA A 255 18.84 19.59 3.31
CA ALA A 255 17.79 20.61 3.30
C ALA A 255 16.41 20.03 2.98
N ASP A 256 16.34 19.05 2.08
CA ASP A 256 15.09 18.39 1.67
C ASP A 256 14.53 17.56 2.86
N PHE A 257 15.42 16.91 3.63
CA PHE A 257 15.03 16.24 4.89
C PHE A 257 14.48 17.20 5.94
N ASP A 258 15.13 18.37 6.08
CA ASP A 258 14.73 19.39 7.05
C ASP A 258 13.39 20.05 6.66
N ASN A 259 13.08 20.12 5.36
CA ASN A 259 11.79 20.54 4.82
C ASN A 259 10.70 19.46 4.96
N GLY A 260 11.05 18.26 5.44
CA GLY A 260 10.09 17.17 5.66
C GLY A 260 9.66 16.45 4.39
N GLU A 261 10.46 16.49 3.32
CA GLU A 261 10.22 15.79 2.04
C GLU A 261 10.52 14.28 2.15
N LEU A 262 9.87 13.66 3.13
CA LEU A 262 10.01 12.27 3.50
C LEU A 262 8.72 11.52 3.19
N ALA A 263 8.85 10.26 2.85
CA ALA A 263 7.76 9.34 2.62
C ALA A 263 7.64 8.36 3.79
N THR A 264 6.40 8.16 4.23
CA THR A 264 6.02 7.11 5.18
C THR A 264 4.79 6.39 4.66
N TYR A 265 4.92 5.10 4.42
CA TYR A 265 3.87 4.27 3.84
C TYR A 265 4.05 2.81 4.25
N GLN A 266 2.98 2.03 4.09
CA GLN A 266 2.91 0.65 4.57
C GLN A 266 2.12 -0.22 3.61
N VAL A 267 2.55 -1.48 3.50
CA VAL A 267 1.87 -2.57 2.80
C VAL A 267 1.48 -3.62 3.83
N ILE A 268 0.25 -4.10 3.74
CA ILE A 268 -0.23 -5.27 4.47
C ILE A 268 -0.73 -6.24 3.41
N TRP A 269 -0.02 -7.34 3.22
CA TRP A 269 -0.40 -8.39 2.28
C TRP A 269 -0.96 -9.58 3.06
N LEU A 270 -2.18 -9.99 2.78
CA LEU A 270 -2.92 -11.01 3.51
C LEU A 270 -3.26 -12.21 2.62
N THR A 271 -3.34 -13.39 3.23
CA THR A 271 -3.72 -14.64 2.56
C THR A 271 -4.55 -15.54 3.48
N ASP A 272 -5.36 -16.42 2.88
CA ASP A 272 -6.12 -17.46 3.57
C ASP A 272 -5.35 -18.78 3.62
N GLN A 273 -5.64 -19.64 4.61
CA GLN A 273 -4.93 -20.93 4.78
C GLN A 273 -4.91 -21.79 3.51
N PRO A 274 -6.00 -21.88 2.72
CA PRO A 274 -5.99 -22.60 1.44
C PRO A 274 -5.12 -21.99 0.34
N GLY A 275 -4.66 -20.74 0.49
CA GLY A 275 -3.93 -20.01 -0.55
C GLY A 275 -4.78 -19.73 -1.79
N ARG A 276 -6.07 -19.42 -1.62
CA ARG A 276 -6.97 -19.11 -2.75
C ARG A 276 -7.24 -17.63 -2.90
N LEU A 277 -7.28 -16.92 -1.79
CA LEU A 277 -7.63 -15.51 -1.76
C LEU A 277 -6.49 -14.72 -1.16
N SER A 278 -6.15 -13.62 -1.81
CA SER A 278 -5.14 -12.72 -1.31
C SER A 278 -5.54 -11.27 -1.50
N TYR A 279 -5.25 -10.46 -0.49
CA TYR A 279 -5.58 -9.04 -0.48
C TYR A 279 -4.38 -8.21 -0.05
N VAL A 280 -4.27 -7.01 -0.59
CA VAL A 280 -3.26 -6.03 -0.21
C VAL A 280 -3.96 -4.77 0.28
N ILE A 281 -3.55 -4.29 1.45
CA ILE A 281 -3.92 -2.97 1.98
C ILE A 281 -2.68 -2.08 1.90
N LEU A 282 -2.80 -0.93 1.27
CA LEU A 282 -1.79 0.10 1.20
C LEU A 282 -2.22 1.27 2.09
N ASN A 283 -1.34 1.70 3.00
CA ASN A 283 -1.56 2.87 3.83
C ASN A 283 -0.47 3.92 3.55
N TYR A 284 -0.86 5.13 3.18
CA TYR A 284 0.04 6.25 2.90
C TYR A 284 -0.16 7.35 3.94
N ASP A 285 0.78 7.52 4.85
CA ASP A 285 0.75 8.61 5.84
C ASP A 285 1.16 9.93 5.18
N LYS A 286 2.34 9.92 4.55
CA LYS A 286 2.90 11.06 3.81
C LYS A 286 3.76 10.58 2.66
N LEU A 287 3.75 11.35 1.57
CA LEU A 287 4.62 11.14 0.42
C LEU A 287 5.22 12.51 0.06
N GLY A 288 6.53 12.64 0.29
CA GLY A 288 7.21 13.94 0.24
C GLY A 288 7.70 14.39 -1.13
N PHE A 289 7.60 13.56 -2.16
CA PHE A 289 8.13 13.87 -3.49
C PHE A 289 7.27 13.22 -4.58
N ASP A 290 7.41 13.69 -5.82
CA ASP A 290 6.65 13.20 -6.97
C ASP A 290 7.54 12.53 -8.01
N ALA A 291 6.90 11.95 -9.03
CA ALA A 291 7.53 11.31 -10.17
C ALA A 291 8.45 12.22 -11.00
N ALA A 292 8.41 13.54 -10.76
CA ALA A 292 9.26 14.51 -11.44
C ALA A 292 10.48 14.95 -10.61
N ASP A 293 10.78 14.33 -9.46
CA ASP A 293 11.76 14.80 -8.47
C ASP A 293 11.31 16.09 -7.74
N VAL A 294 11.84 16.29 -6.54
CA VAL A 294 11.75 17.51 -5.71
C VAL A 294 12.10 18.76 -6.52
N ARG A 295 12.97 18.62 -7.53
CA ARG A 295 13.49 19.71 -8.35
C ARG A 295 13.01 19.69 -9.81
N MET A 296 11.92 18.98 -10.11
CA MET A 296 11.40 18.81 -11.47
C MET A 296 12.44 18.24 -12.47
N ASN A 297 13.48 17.56 -11.98
CA ASN A 297 14.54 16.99 -12.79
C ASN A 297 14.33 15.49 -12.99
N SER A 298 14.08 15.07 -14.24
CA SER A 298 13.84 13.68 -14.66
C SER A 298 15.05 12.72 -14.49
N ARG A 299 16.08 13.08 -13.72
CA ARG A 299 17.37 12.35 -13.68
C ARG A 299 17.34 11.06 -12.88
N ASN A 300 16.46 10.92 -11.89
CA ASN A 300 16.36 9.74 -11.02
C ASN A 300 15.01 9.01 -11.10
N GLY A 301 14.28 9.25 -12.19
CA GLY A 301 13.13 8.46 -12.54
C GLY A 301 11.82 8.80 -11.84
N ARG A 302 10.73 8.22 -12.37
CA ARG A 302 9.35 8.46 -11.97
C ARG A 302 8.96 7.53 -10.81
N CYS A 303 8.64 8.09 -9.64
CA CYS A 303 7.94 7.37 -8.59
C CYS A 303 6.55 6.93 -9.08
N GLN A 304 6.23 5.67 -8.83
CA GLN A 304 4.96 5.07 -9.25
C GLN A 304 4.42 4.19 -8.13
N ALA A 305 3.10 4.08 -8.02
CA ALA A 305 2.45 3.13 -7.13
C ALA A 305 1.69 2.13 -7.99
N LEU A 306 2.08 0.86 -7.94
CA LEU A 306 1.55 -0.15 -8.85
C LEU A 306 1.71 -1.58 -8.31
N PHE A 307 1.02 -2.48 -8.97
CA PHE A 307 1.18 -3.91 -8.90
C PHE A 307 1.67 -4.40 -10.27
N ASN A 308 2.76 -5.17 -10.29
CA ASN A 308 3.26 -5.82 -11.49
C ASN A 308 3.19 -7.34 -11.31
N GLY A 309 2.54 -8.05 -12.24
CA GLY A 309 2.47 -9.51 -12.25
C GLY A 309 3.75 -10.18 -12.72
N GLY A 310 4.66 -9.42 -13.32
CA GLY A 310 5.91 -9.92 -13.89
C GLY A 310 5.68 -10.71 -15.18
N ASN A 311 6.75 -10.92 -15.95
CA ASN A 311 6.72 -11.59 -17.26
C ASN A 311 5.60 -11.07 -18.19
N HIS A 312 5.29 -9.76 -18.15
CA HIS A 312 4.21 -9.10 -18.88
C HIS A 312 2.79 -9.62 -18.56
N THR A 313 2.60 -10.28 -17.41
CA THR A 313 1.30 -10.87 -16.99
C THR A 313 0.26 -9.80 -16.61
N GLY A 314 0.70 -8.62 -16.20
CA GLY A 314 -0.20 -7.49 -15.97
C GLY A 314 0.44 -6.37 -15.16
N LEU A 315 -0.04 -5.15 -15.36
CA LEU A 315 0.41 -3.95 -14.67
C LEU A 315 -0.81 -3.14 -14.25
N VAL A 316 -1.01 -2.95 -12.95
CA VAL A 316 -2.16 -2.20 -12.40
C VAL A 316 -1.64 -1.07 -11.50
N PRO A 317 -1.85 0.20 -11.87
CA PRO A 317 -1.52 1.31 -10.97
C PRO A 317 -2.48 1.36 -9.78
N VAL A 318 -2.00 1.81 -8.62
CA VAL A 318 -2.80 1.97 -7.40
C VAL A 318 -3.91 3.01 -7.59
N ASP A 319 -3.61 4.10 -8.30
CA ASP A 319 -4.60 5.07 -8.76
C ASP A 319 -4.57 5.10 -10.31
N PRO A 320 -5.65 4.65 -10.99
CA PRO A 320 -5.72 4.66 -12.45
C PRO A 320 -5.99 6.06 -13.02
N THR A 321 -6.24 7.07 -12.19
CA THR A 321 -6.59 8.41 -12.64
C THR A 321 -5.43 9.05 -13.41
N PHE A 322 -5.65 9.28 -14.70
CA PHE A 322 -4.63 9.81 -15.61
C PHE A 322 -4.00 11.12 -15.12
N LEU A 323 -4.78 12.00 -14.49
CA LEU A 323 -4.33 13.29 -13.96
C LEU A 323 -3.23 13.16 -12.88
N TYR A 324 -3.18 12.04 -12.17
CA TYR A 324 -2.30 11.83 -11.02
C TYR A 324 -1.16 10.84 -11.30
N LYS A 325 -1.05 10.36 -12.54
CA LYS A 325 -0.01 9.40 -12.96
C LYS A 325 1.42 9.90 -12.68
N ASN A 326 1.63 11.21 -12.71
CA ASN A 326 2.94 11.84 -12.45
C ASN A 326 3.05 12.48 -11.06
N THR A 327 2.01 12.36 -10.23
CA THR A 327 1.92 13.01 -8.91
C THR A 327 1.47 12.00 -7.86
N PRO A 328 2.22 10.90 -7.66
CA PRO A 328 1.84 9.84 -6.73
C PRO A 328 1.71 10.33 -5.28
N LYS A 329 2.23 11.52 -4.92
CA LYS A 329 2.04 12.08 -3.57
C LYS A 329 0.57 12.24 -3.18
N VAL A 330 -0.33 12.41 -4.16
CA VAL A 330 -1.76 12.57 -3.90
C VAL A 330 -2.38 11.34 -3.25
N LEU A 331 -1.74 10.18 -3.33
CA LEU A 331 -2.19 8.94 -2.67
C LEU A 331 -2.27 9.10 -1.15
N ALA A 332 -1.38 9.90 -0.55
CA ALA A 332 -1.44 10.20 0.88
C ALA A 332 -2.59 11.16 1.24
N GLN A 333 -3.10 11.94 0.28
CA GLN A 333 -4.18 12.91 0.46
C GLN A 333 -5.56 12.35 0.11
N ARG A 334 -5.60 11.31 -0.73
CA ARG A 334 -6.80 10.64 -1.21
C ARG A 334 -6.96 9.27 -0.55
N SER A 335 -7.99 8.52 -0.92
CA SER A 335 -8.18 7.15 -0.48
C SER A 335 -9.09 6.39 -1.47
N GLY A 336 -8.85 5.09 -1.61
CA GLY A 336 -9.79 4.18 -2.26
C GLY A 336 -11.01 3.83 -1.39
N VAL A 337 -10.88 3.99 -0.07
CA VAL A 337 -11.94 3.73 0.94
C VAL A 337 -12.14 4.97 1.83
N PRO A 338 -12.57 6.11 1.27
CA PRO A 338 -12.62 7.39 1.99
C PRO A 338 -13.58 7.40 3.18
N HIS A 339 -14.54 6.48 3.23
CA HIS A 339 -15.45 6.30 4.36
C HIS A 339 -14.78 5.64 5.58
N MET A 340 -13.62 5.01 5.41
CA MET A 340 -12.83 4.40 6.48
C MET A 340 -11.73 5.33 6.98
N VAL A 341 -10.78 5.68 6.10
CA VAL A 341 -9.62 6.52 6.46
C VAL A 341 -8.91 7.06 5.22
N ARG A 342 -8.30 8.25 5.34
CA ARG A 342 -7.44 8.83 4.29
C ARG A 342 -6.19 7.98 4.07
N GLY A 343 -5.68 7.98 2.83
CA GLY A 343 -4.43 7.34 2.44
C GLY A 343 -4.51 5.83 2.34
N ARG A 344 -5.71 5.24 2.44
CA ARG A 344 -5.88 3.78 2.38
C ARG A 344 -6.43 3.31 1.04
N TYR A 345 -5.84 2.25 0.51
CA TYR A 345 -6.27 1.55 -0.69
C TYR A 345 -6.25 0.06 -0.42
N MET A 346 -7.22 -0.67 -0.96
CA MET A 346 -7.35 -2.10 -0.75
C MET A 346 -7.53 -2.77 -2.10
N PHE A 347 -6.92 -3.94 -2.29
CA PHE A 347 -6.96 -4.65 -3.56
C PHE A 347 -7.07 -6.15 -3.30
N ARG A 348 -7.84 -6.86 -4.11
CA ARG A 348 -7.72 -8.31 -4.27
C ARG A 348 -6.61 -8.60 -5.28
N VAL A 349 -5.68 -9.51 -4.99
CA VAL A 349 -4.45 -9.68 -5.79
C VAL A 349 -4.13 -11.12 -6.21
N ASP A 350 -4.95 -12.11 -5.85
CA ASP A 350 -4.71 -13.55 -6.11
C ASP A 350 -4.51 -13.88 -7.60
N ASP A 351 -5.53 -13.70 -8.46
CA ASP A 351 -5.43 -14.00 -9.90
C ASP A 351 -5.12 -12.76 -10.76
N VAL A 352 -5.89 -11.70 -10.51
CA VAL A 352 -5.76 -10.38 -11.15
C VAL A 352 -6.01 -9.34 -10.09
N VAL A 353 -5.24 -8.26 -10.14
CA VAL A 353 -5.40 -7.13 -9.22
C VAL A 353 -6.69 -6.39 -9.51
N ARG A 354 -7.55 -6.31 -8.48
CA ARG A 354 -8.84 -5.61 -8.53
C ARG A 354 -8.95 -4.67 -7.33
N PRO A 355 -9.22 -3.36 -7.55
CA PRO A 355 -9.43 -2.39 -6.49
C PRO A 355 -10.73 -2.62 -5.72
#